data_AF-A0A8T3R8D2-F1
#
_entry.id   AF-A0A8T3R8D2-F1
#
_cell.length_a   1.000
_cell.length_b   1.000
_cell.length_c   1.000
_cell.angle_alpha   90.00
_cell.angle_beta   90.00
_cell.angle_gamma   90.00
#
_symmetry.space_group_name_H-M   'P 1'
#
loop_
_entity.id
_entity.type
_entity.pdbx_description
1 polymer ?
#
loop_
_entity_poly.entity_id
_entity_poly.type
_entity_poly.pdbx_seq_one_letter_code
_entity_poly.pdbx_strand_id
1 'polypeptide(L)' 'MTTTYPLRVGPRQRWLLLPWGVRRDNAWVRLDDEQFIARFGFFSLRTPLANIVRWEIKGPYRWF' A
#
# COMPACT_ATOMS: atom_id res chain seq x y z
N MET A 1 -11.51 -0.41 15.43
CA MET A 1 -10.15 -0.81 15.87
C MET A 1 -9.15 -0.54 14.75
N THR A 2 -7.93 -0.07 15.05
CA THR A 2 -6.93 0.27 14.01
C THR A 2 -6.00 -0.90 13.71
N THR A 3 -5.93 -1.34 12.45
CA THR A 3 -5.06 -2.43 11.98
C THR A 3 -4.11 -1.94 10.90
N THR A 4 -2.85 -2.37 10.95
CA THR A 4 -1.82 -2.03 9.94
C THR A 4 -1.38 -3.28 9.18
N TYR A 5 -1.41 -3.22 7.86
CA TYR A 5 -1.07 -4.29 6.93
C TYR A 5 0.19 -3.91 6.12
N PRO A 6 1.29 -4.67 6.18
CA PRO A 6 2.47 -4.40 5.37
C PRO A 6 2.25 -4.80 3.91
N LEU A 7 2.74 -3.98 2.97
CA LEU A 7 2.76 -4.31 1.55
C LEU A 7 4.03 -5.11 1.23
N ARG A 8 3.86 -6.32 0.70
CA ARG A 8 4.98 -7.19 0.34
C ARG A 8 5.52 -6.81 -1.05
N VAL A 9 6.76 -6.32 -1.09
CA VAL A 9 7.49 -6.02 -2.32
C VAL A 9 8.47 -7.15 -2.63
N GLY A 10 8.38 -7.70 -3.84
CA GLY A 10 9.26 -8.77 -4.30
C GLY A 10 10.72 -8.30 -4.48
N PRO A 11 11.71 -9.21 -4.40
CA PRO A 11 13.13 -8.86 -4.48
C PRO A 11 13.51 -8.15 -5.79
N ARG A 12 12.95 -8.60 -6.93
CA ARG A 12 13.18 -8.02 -8.27
C ARG A 12 12.64 -6.59 -8.39
N GLN A 13 11.45 -6.36 -7.83
CA GLN A 13 10.77 -5.06 -7.89
C GLN A 13 11.41 -4.01 -6.97
N ARG A 14 12.09 -4.45 -5.91
CA ARG A 14 12.70 -3.55 -4.92
C ARG A 14 13.65 -2.56 -5.57
N TRP A 15 14.51 -3.01 -6.49
CA TRP A 15 15.45 -2.13 -7.19
C TRP A 15 14.75 -1.11 -8.07
N LEU A 16 13.67 -1.52 -8.74
CA LEU A 16 12.84 -0.63 -9.54
C LEU A 16 12.10 0.39 -8.68
N LEU A 17 11.73 0.07 -7.43
CA LEU A 17 10.92 0.97 -6.60
C LEU A 17 11.75 1.86 -5.67
N LEU A 18 13.06 1.59 -5.53
CA LEU A 18 13.97 2.38 -4.70
C LEU A 18 14.04 3.88 -5.09
N PRO A 19 14.06 4.26 -6.39
CA PRO A 19 14.02 5.68 -6.77
C PRO A 19 12.76 6.41 -6.32
N TRP A 20 11.66 5.68 -6.05
CA TRP A 20 10.42 6.20 -5.49
C TRP A 20 10.38 6.12 -3.95
N GLY A 21 11.51 5.81 -3.32
CA GLY A 21 11.68 5.80 -1.87
C GLY A 21 11.09 4.57 -1.17
N VAL A 22 10.64 3.56 -1.93
CA VAL A 22 9.94 2.40 -1.36
C VAL A 22 10.92 1.50 -0.59
N ARG A 23 10.59 1.27 0.67
CA ARG A 23 11.31 0.40 1.62
C ARG A 23 10.29 -0.45 2.37
N ARG A 24 10.76 -1.53 3.01
CA ARG A 24 9.88 -2.48 3.74
C ARG A 24 9.14 -1.83 4.91
N ASP A 25 9.74 -0.83 5.53
CA ASP A 25 9.23 -0.09 6.68
C ASP A 25 8.24 1.02 6.30
N ASN A 26 8.22 1.46 5.03
CA ASN A 26 7.38 2.57 4.56
C ASN A 26 6.36 2.17 3.48
N ALA A 27 6.10 0.86 3.36
CA ALA A 27 5.11 0.30 2.45
C ALA A 27 4.04 -0.45 3.26
N TRP A 28 2.93 0.22 3.56
CA TRP A 28 1.87 -0.31 4.41
C TRP A 28 0.52 0.37 4.16
N VAL A 29 -0.54 -0.29 4.59
CA VAL A 29 -1.90 0.24 4.65
C VAL A 29 -2.38 0.17 6.10
N ARG A 30 -2.91 1.26 6.61
CA ARG A 30 -3.58 1.34 7.91
C ARG A 30 -5.06 1.58 7.68
N LEU A 31 -5.86 0.77 8.33
CA LEU A 31 -7.32 0.80 8.28
C LEU A 31 -7.82 0.89 9.71
N ASP A 32 -8.74 1.82 9.95
CA ASP A 32 -9.62 1.78 11.12
C ASP A 32 -11.08 1.87 10.65
N ASP A 33 -12.00 2.08 11.59
CA ASP A 33 -13.43 2.07 11.31
C ASP A 33 -13.87 3.26 10.44
N GLU A 34 -13.05 4.34 10.36
CA GLU A 34 -13.40 5.58 9.69
C GLU A 34 -12.39 6.01 8.61
N GLN A 35 -11.14 5.57 8.70
CA GLN A 35 -10.03 6.09 7.90
C GLN A 35 -9.28 4.99 7.16
N PHE A 36 -8.94 5.29 5.92
CA PHE A 36 -7.99 4.56 5.10
C PHE A 36 -6.73 5.41 4.91
N ILE A 37 -5.59 4.85 5.30
CA ILE A 37 -4.27 5.47 5.09
C ILE A 37 -3.36 4.48 4.38
N ALA A 38 -2.85 4.85 3.22
CA ALA A 38 -1.84 4.06 2.52
C ALA A 38 -0.53 4.84 2.41
N ARG A 39 0.59 4.19 2.70
CA ARG A 39 1.93 4.73 2.48
C ARG A 39 2.71 3.82 1.55
N PHE A 40 3.38 4.42 0.57
CA PHE A 40 4.23 3.71 -0.38
C PHE A 40 5.41 4.59 -0.79
N GLY A 41 6.55 4.41 -0.12
CA GLY A 41 7.74 5.22 -0.36
C GLY A 41 7.52 6.69 -0.02
N PHE A 42 7.74 7.58 -0.99
CA PHE A 42 7.50 9.02 -0.85
C PHE A 42 6.02 9.40 -0.86
N PHE A 43 5.14 8.52 -1.30
CA PHE A 43 3.72 8.82 -1.47
C PHE A 43 2.90 8.34 -0.27
N SER A 44 1.88 9.13 0.07
CA SER A 44 0.90 8.79 1.09
C SER A 44 -0.48 9.27 0.64
N LEU A 45 -1.50 8.47 0.91
CA LEU A 45 -2.90 8.79 0.69
C LEU A 45 -3.65 8.62 2.00
N ARG A 46 -4.50 9.58 2.35
CA ARG A 46 -5.44 9.48 3.47
C ARG A 46 -6.82 9.90 3.00
N THR A 47 -7.82 9.06 3.29
CA THR A 47 -9.22 9.34 2.97
C THR A 47 -10.13 8.67 4.00
N PRO A 48 -11.32 9.23 4.30
CA PRO A 48 -12.36 8.49 4.97
C PRO A 48 -12.65 7.16 4.26
N LEU A 49 -12.87 6.09 5.03
CA LEU A 49 -13.22 4.78 4.52
C LEU A 49 -14.55 4.83 3.73
N ALA A 50 -15.47 5.70 4.15
CA ALA A 50 -16.73 5.97 3.46
C ALA A 50 -16.58 6.46 2.00
N ASN A 51 -15.42 6.99 1.62
CA ASN A 51 -15.15 7.40 0.24
C ASN A 51 -14.81 6.20 -0.67
N ILE A 52 -14.56 5.01 -0.13
CA ILE A 52 -14.20 3.82 -0.90
C ILE A 52 -15.47 3.11 -1.35
N VAL A 53 -15.83 3.30 -2.61
CA VAL A 53 -17.06 2.72 -3.20
C VAL A 53 -16.89 1.23 -3.53
N ARG A 54 -15.68 0.81 -3.92
CA ARG A 54 -15.39 -0.58 -4.33
C ARG A 54 -13.92 -0.89 -4.16
N TRP A 55 -13.63 -2.13 -3.79
CA TRP A 55 -12.28 -2.70 -3.86
C TRP A 55 -12.32 -4.02 -4.64
N GLU A 56 -11.18 -4.40 -5.21
CA GLU A 56 -11.00 -5.64 -5.93
C GLU A 56 -9.56 -6.11 -5.76
N ILE A 57 -9.37 -7.39 -5.48
CA ILE A 57 -8.03 -8.01 -5.49
C ILE A 57 -7.72 -8.37 -6.93
N LYS A 58 -6.74 -7.68 -7.52
CA LYS A 58 -6.24 -7.98 -8.86
C LYS A 58 -4.92 -8.75 -8.80
N GLY A 59 -4.74 -9.70 -9.73
CA GLY A 59 -3.54 -10.51 -9.90
C GLY A 59 -3.83 -11.97 -10.25
N PRO A 60 -2.80 -12.82 -10.43
CA PRO A 60 -1.38 -12.48 -10.32
C PRO A 60 -0.91 -11.65 -11.51
N TYR A 61 -0.26 -10.52 -11.24
CA TYR A 61 0.43 -9.75 -12.26
C TYR A 61 1.65 -10.56 -12.71
N ARG A 62 1.60 -11.18 -13.91
CA ARG A 62 2.70 -11.99 -14.47
C ARG A 62 3.84 -11.17 -15.10
N TRP A 63 3.90 -9.87 -14.83
CA TRP A 63 4.86 -8.94 -15.42
C TRP A 63 6.05 -8.77 -14.46
N PHE A 64 6.54 -9.90 -13.92
CA PHE A 64 7.81 -10.10 -13.19
C PHE A 64 8.22 -11.57 -13.19
#